data_AF-A0A4Y8C5I0-F1
#
_entry.id   AF-A0A4Y8C5I0-F1
#
_cell.length_a   1.000
_cell.length_b   1.000
_cell.length_c   1.000
_cell.angle_alpha   90.00
_cell.angle_beta   90.00
_cell.angle_gamma   90.00
#
_symmetry.space_group_name_H-M   'P 1'
#
loop_
_entity.id
_entity.type
_entity.pdbx_description
1 polymer ?
#
loop_
_entity_poly.entity_id
_entity_poly.type
_entity_poly.pdbx_seq_one_letter_code
_entity_poly.pdbx_strand_id
1 'polypeptide(L)' 'KLLKRMQDGKIYKEKQAKLALENFFRQERLIALREIALRRLASRVNLRASEQRLINDDLAYHTGEHILVCINASNAKV' A
#
# COMPACT_ATOMS: atom_id res chain seq x y z
N LYS A 1 10.25 5.62 -13.42
CA LYS A 1 8.87 6.11 -13.14
C LYS A 1 7.91 5.61 -14.22
N LEU A 2 6.70 5.19 -13.86
CA LEU A 2 5.73 4.58 -14.80
C LEU A 2 5.33 5.53 -15.95
N LEU A 3 5.00 6.78 -15.62
CA LEU A 3 4.61 7.81 -16.60
C LEU A 3 5.64 7.96 -17.74
N LYS A 4 6.92 8.07 -17.39
CA LYS A 4 8.01 8.15 -18.37
C LYS A 4 8.05 6.93 -19.27
N ARG A 5 7.85 5.72 -18.73
CA ARG A 5 7.81 4.50 -19.55
C ARG A 5 6.63 4.48 -20.52
N MET A 6 5.50 5.07 -20.15
CA MET A 6 4.34 5.21 -21.05
C MET A 6 4.59 6.27 -22.13
N GLN A 7 5.20 7.41 -21.78
CA GLN A 7 5.60 8.45 -22.72
C GLN A 7 6.65 7.96 -23.72
N ASP A 8 7.62 7.15 -23.26
CA ASP A 8 8.63 6.50 -24.10
C ASP A 8 8.05 5.39 -25.00
N GLY A 9 6.74 5.11 -24.94
CA GLY A 9 6.11 4.05 -25.74
C GLY A 9 6.42 2.62 -25.30
N LYS A 10 7.02 2.41 -24.11
CA LYS A 10 7.49 1.10 -23.61
C LYS A 10 6.38 0.23 -23.00
N ILE A 11 5.14 0.73 -22.95
CA ILE A 11 3.98 0.03 -22.36
C ILE A 11 2.81 0.04 -23.34
N TYR A 12 2.50 1.19 -23.91
CA TYR A 12 1.50 1.35 -24.97
C TYR A 12 2.08 2.13 -26.14
N LYS A 13 1.52 1.91 -27.34
CA LYS A 13 1.78 2.77 -28.50
C LYS A 13 1.28 4.19 -28.21
N GLU A 14 1.90 5.22 -28.80
CA GLU A 14 1.65 6.64 -28.47
C GLU A 14 0.17 7.03 -28.33
N LYS A 15 -0.68 6.63 -29.29
CA LYS A 15 -2.12 6.93 -29.25
C LYS A 15 -2.81 6.38 -27.99
N GLN A 16 -2.51 5.14 -27.63
CA GLN A 16 -3.02 4.52 -26.41
C GLN A 16 -2.35 5.07 -25.15
N ALA A 17 -1.06 5.42 -25.21
CA ALA A 17 -0.36 6.03 -24.09
C ALA A 17 -0.98 7.38 -23.70
N LYS A 18 -1.32 8.24 -24.67
CA LYS A 18 -2.03 9.51 -24.42
C LYS A 18 -3.36 9.29 -23.72
N LEU A 19 -4.21 8.42 -24.27
CA LEU A 19 -5.52 8.07 -23.68
C LEU A 19 -5.37 7.50 -22.26
N ALA A 20 -4.40 6.62 -22.04
CA ALA A 20 -4.17 5.99 -20.74
C ALA A 20 -3.69 7.00 -19.69
N LEU A 21 -2.79 7.91 -20.07
CA LEU A 21 -2.30 9.01 -19.25
C LEU A 21 -3.39 10.03 -18.95
N GLU A 22 -4.33 10.23 -19.87
CA GLU A 22 -5.46 11.14 -19.67
C GLU A 22 -6.51 10.60 -18.70
N ASN A 23 -6.64 9.28 -18.62
CA ASN A 23 -7.61 8.59 -17.81
C ASN A 23 -6.99 8.04 -16.52
N PHE A 24 -6.64 6.75 -16.49
CA PHE A 24 -6.30 6.04 -15.26
C PHE A 24 -4.90 6.39 -14.72
N PHE A 25 -3.92 6.57 -15.60
CA PHE A 25 -2.51 6.74 -15.23
C PHE A 25 -2.16 8.19 -14.89
N ARG A 26 -3.03 8.87 -14.15
CA ARG A 26 -2.75 10.19 -13.57
C ARG A 26 -1.92 10.04 -12.31
N GLN A 27 -1.08 11.03 -12.00
CA GLN A 27 -0.15 10.98 -10.86
C GLN A 27 -0.86 10.68 -9.54
N GLU A 28 -1.98 11.35 -9.26
CA GLU A 28 -2.80 11.17 -8.05
C GLU A 28 -3.33 9.72 -7.93
N ARG A 29 -3.88 9.19 -9.03
CA ARG A 29 -4.39 7.81 -9.09
C ARG A 29 -3.27 6.79 -8.91
N LEU A 30 -2.07 7.06 -9.43
CA LEU A 30 -0.90 6.20 -9.24
C LEU A 30 -0.37 6.22 -7.80
N ILE A 31 -0.46 7.35 -7.11
CA ILE A 31 -0.12 7.43 -5.68
C ILE A 31 -1.11 6.58 -4.88
N ALA A 32 -2.42 6.76 -5.11
CA ALA A 32 -3.45 5.97 -4.44
C ALA A 32 -3.30 4.46 -4.73
N LEU A 33 -3.03 4.10 -5.99
CA LEU A 33 -2.80 2.70 -6.36
C LEU A 33 -1.54 2.14 -5.68
N ARG A 34 -0.48 2.94 -5.56
CA ARG A 34 0.74 2.54 -4.84
C ARG A 34 0.46 2.31 -3.37
N GLU A 35 -0.32 3.18 -2.74
CA GLU A 35 -0.75 3.00 -1.35
C GLU A 35 -1.53 1.70 -1.16
N ILE A 36 -2.55 1.46 -1.99
CA ILE A 36 -3.35 0.23 -1.93
C ILE A 36 -2.48 -1.01 -2.13
N ALA A 37 -1.59 -0.98 -3.13
CA ALA A 37 -0.70 -2.09 -3.43
C ALA A 37 0.24 -2.40 -2.25
N LEU A 38 0.83 -1.36 -1.64
CA LEU A 38 1.71 -1.51 -0.49
C LEU A 38 0.96 -2.02 0.74
N ARG A 39 -0.24 -1.50 1.02
CA ARG A 39 -1.08 -1.98 2.13
C ARG A 39 -1.41 -3.46 1.96
N ARG A 40 -1.84 -3.88 0.77
CA ARG A 40 -2.12 -5.30 0.47
C ARG A 40 -0.86 -6.17 0.57
N LEU A 41 0.27 -5.68 0.08
CA LEU A 41 1.54 -6.40 0.16
C LEU A 41 1.96 -6.61 1.62
N ALA A 42 1.90 -5.56 2.44
CA ALA A 42 2.19 -5.63 3.87
C ALA A 42 1.28 -6.64 4.57
N SER A 43 -0.04 -6.60 4.31
CA SER A 43 -0.98 -7.59 4.86
C SER A 43 -0.62 -9.03 4.48
N ARG A 44 -0.24 -9.27 3.21
CA ARG A 44 0.14 -10.61 2.75
C ARG A 44 1.45 -11.10 3.35
N VAL A 45 2.43 -10.22 3.50
CA VAL A 45 3.71 -10.54 4.17
C VAL A 45 3.46 -10.86 5.63
N ASN A 46 2.64 -10.07 6.33
CA ASN A 46 2.28 -10.35 7.72
C ASN A 46 1.59 -11.70 7.89
N LEU A 47 0.65 -12.05 7.01
CA LEU A 47 -0.02 -13.36 7.04
C LEU A 47 0.99 -14.51 6.91
N ARG A 48 1.88 -14.44 5.91
CA ARG A 48 2.93 -15.45 5.72
C ARG A 48 3.88 -15.54 6.91
N ALA A 49 4.25 -14.40 7.49
CA ALA A 49 5.09 -14.37 8.69
C ALA A 49 4.36 -14.95 9.91
N SER A 50 3.05 -14.74 10.08
CA SER A 50 2.29 -15.42 11.13
C SER A 50 2.18 -16.91 10.92
N GLU A 51 1.92 -17.37 9.69
CA GLU A 51 1.88 -18.79 9.34
C GLU A 51 3.22 -19.47 9.67
N GLN A 52 4.34 -18.84 9.29
CA GLN A 52 5.66 -19.38 9.57
C GLN A 52 6.00 -19.44 11.07
N ARG A 53 5.53 -18.45 11.86
CA ARG A 53 5.72 -18.45 13.32
C ARG A 53 4.99 -19.60 14.00
N LEU A 54 3.77 -19.92 13.55
CA LEU A 54 3.02 -21.07 14.06
C LEU A 54 3.74 -22.40 13.80
N ILE A 55 4.51 -22.49 12.71
CA ILE A 55 5.28 -23.69 12.35
C ILE A 55 6.58 -23.79 13.15
N ASN A 56 7.28 -22.66 13.34
CA ASN A 56 8.65 -22.65 13.87
C ASN A 56 8.77 -22.36 15.38
N ASP A 57 7.65 -22.06 16.07
CA ASP A 57 7.59 -21.65 17.48
C ASP A 57 8.54 -20.47 17.82
N ASP A 58 8.88 -19.67 16.81
CA ASP A 58 9.83 -18.57 16.90
C ASP A 58 9.09 -17.24 17.14
N LEU A 59 9.20 -16.74 18.38
CA LEU A 59 8.60 -15.47 18.82
C LEU A 59 9.54 -14.27 18.61
N ALA A 60 10.75 -14.44 18.08
CA ALA A 60 11.77 -13.39 18.10
C ALA A 60 11.52 -12.24 17.10
N TYR A 61 10.75 -12.45 16.03
CA TYR A 61 10.56 -11.47 14.96
C TYR A 61 9.14 -10.85 14.98
N HIS A 62 8.98 -9.78 15.76
CA HIS A 62 7.80 -8.92 15.74
C HIS A 62 8.05 -7.66 14.91
N THR A 63 7.54 -7.61 13.68
CA THR A 63 7.59 -6.43 12.78
C THR A 63 6.33 -5.57 12.85
N GLY A 64 5.35 -5.95 13.66
CA GLY A 64 4.11 -5.19 13.86
C GLY A 64 4.33 -4.05 14.84
N GLU A 65 3.90 -2.84 14.47
CA GLU A 65 3.85 -1.70 15.39
C GLU A 65 2.57 -1.77 16.22
N HIS A 66 2.68 -1.54 17.53
CA HIS A 66 1.53 -1.36 18.42
C HIS A 66 1.25 0.13 18.59
N ILE A 67 0.08 0.58 18.17
CA ILE A 67 -0.39 1.96 18.42
C ILE A 67 -1.26 1.92 19.67
N LEU A 68 -0.78 2.57 20.74
CA LEU A 68 -1.58 2.79 21.95
C LEU A 68 -2.31 4.13 21.82
N VAL A 69 -3.63 4.13 22.03
CA VAL A 69 -4.43 5.36 22.02
C VAL A 69 -5.09 5.53 23.38
N CYS A 70 -4.80 6.63 24.08
CA CYS A 70 -5.49 6.99 25.31
C CYS A 70 -6.88 7.53 24.99
N ILE A 71 -7.92 6.79 25.37
CA ILE A 71 -9.31 7.23 25.25
C ILE A 71 -9.77 7.64 26.65
N ASN A 72 -9.89 8.94 26.91
CA ASN A 72 -10.53 9.46 28.11
C ASN A 72 -11.96 9.87 27.78
N ALA A 73 -12.95 9.32 28.48
CA ALA A 73 -14.32 9.81 28.46
C ALA A 73 -14.46 10.98 29.44
N SER A 74 -13.85 12.12 29.14
CA SER A 74 -14.15 13.36 29.84
C SER A 74 -15.44 13.95 29.30
N ASN A 75 -16.58 13.45 29.79
CA ASN A 75 -17.80 14.26 29.87
C ASN A 75 -17.57 15.37 30.91
N ALA A 76 -16.80 16.39 30.55
CA ALA A 76 -16.69 17.60 31.33
C ALA A 76 -17.97 18.42 31.10
N LYS A 77 -19.00 18.14 31.91
CA LYS A 77 -20.08 19.09 32.15
C LYS A 77 -19.47 20.35 32.77
N VAL A 78 -19.66 21.48 32.11
CA VAL A 78 -19.66 22.82 32.71
C VAL A 78 -21.06 23.38 32.49
#